data_AF-A0A966KCD8-F1
#
_entry.id   AF-A0A966KCD8-F1
#
_cell.length_a   1.000
_cell.length_b   1.000
_cell.length_c   1.000
_cell.angle_alpha   90.00
_cell.angle_beta   90.00
_cell.angle_gamma   90.00
#
_symmetry.space_group_name_H-M   'P 1'
#
loop_
_entity.id
_entity.type
_entity.pdbx_description
1 polymer ?
#
loop_
_entity_poly.entity_id
_entity_poly.type
_entity_poly.pdbx_seq_one_letter_code
_entity_poly.pdbx_strand_id
1 'polypeptide(L)'
;MINYTLKCDKNHRFDSWFKSAEAFDMLIKKSLIVCSECGSTNITKAIMAPSVSTSRKKDEPRKEIQTKSKIKNDILELKKLIDDGIPVMPLPFLPAKKTN
;
A
#
# COMPACT_ATOMS: atom_id res chain seq x y z
N MET A 1 12.13 -9.44 25.74
CA MET A 1 11.69 -8.30 24.91
C MET A 1 10.99 -8.87 23.69
N ILE A 2 9.75 -8.48 23.45
CA ILE A 2 8.87 -9.05 22.42
C ILE A 2 8.58 -7.95 21.39
N ASN A 3 8.68 -8.26 20.10
CA ASN A 3 8.22 -7.37 19.05
C ASN A 3 6.74 -7.66 18.72
N TYR A 4 5.91 -6.64 18.68
CA TYR A 4 4.56 -6.73 18.16
C TYR A 4 4.38 -5.85 16.93
N THR A 5 3.78 -6.43 15.89
CA THR A 5 3.23 -5.67 14.77
C THR A 5 1.87 -5.11 15.17
N LEU A 6 1.73 -3.80 15.07
CA LEU A 6 0.57 -3.03 15.47
C LEU A 6 -0.09 -2.41 14.24
N LYS A 7 -1.40 -2.21 14.34
CA LYS A 7 -2.20 -1.61 13.27
C LYS A 7 -3.15 -0.56 13.85
N CYS A 8 -3.20 0.60 13.19
CA CYS A 8 -4.15 1.68 13.51
C CYS A 8 -5.42 1.58 12.63
N ASP A 9 -6.53 2.22 13.02
CA ASP A 9 -7.76 2.33 12.21
C ASP A 9 -7.52 2.84 10.79
N LYS A 10 -6.56 3.74 10.60
CA LYS A 10 -6.15 4.24 9.27
C LYS A 10 -5.31 3.23 8.47
N ASN A 11 -5.26 1.98 8.92
CA ASN A 11 -4.57 0.87 8.26
C ASN A 11 -3.04 0.97 8.23
N HIS A 12 -2.44 1.94 8.95
CA HIS A 12 -0.99 2.03 9.11
C HIS A 12 -0.48 0.89 9.99
N ARG A 13 0.59 0.23 9.55
CA ARG A 13 1.24 -0.87 10.25
C ARG A 13 2.61 -0.42 10.73
N PHE A 14 2.93 -0.72 11.98
CA PHE A 14 4.24 -0.40 12.55
C PHE A 14 4.63 -1.43 13.60
N ASP A 15 5.91 -1.54 13.86
CA ASP A 15 6.48 -2.50 14.80
C ASP A 15 6.95 -1.77 16.07
N SER A 16 6.73 -2.41 17.23
CA SER A 16 7.14 -1.85 18.52
C SER A 16 7.59 -2.94 19.47
N TRP A 17 8.71 -2.68 20.16
CA TRP A 17 9.27 -3.57 21.15
C TRP A 17 8.71 -3.30 22.54
N PHE A 18 8.26 -4.36 23.21
CA PHE A 18 7.75 -4.30 24.58
C PHE A 18 8.52 -5.24 25.49
N LYS A 19 8.54 -4.93 26.78
CA LYS A 19 9.20 -5.78 27.79
C LYS A 19 8.52 -7.14 27.90
N SER A 20 7.18 -7.16 27.92
CA SER A 20 6.31 -8.33 28.07
C SER A 20 4.94 -8.09 27.41
N ALA A 21 4.12 -9.13 27.25
CA ALA A 21 2.74 -9.01 26.75
C ALA A 21 1.85 -8.15 27.66
N GLU A 22 1.92 -8.35 28.98
CA GLU A 22 1.14 -7.58 29.96
C GLU A 22 1.45 -6.08 29.92
N ALA A 23 2.71 -5.70 29.64
CA ALA A 23 3.10 -4.30 29.51
C ALA A 23 2.38 -3.63 28.33
N PHE A 24 2.18 -4.35 27.23
CA PHE A 24 1.42 -3.87 26.09
C PHE A 24 -0.06 -3.69 26.43
N ASP A 25 -0.68 -4.66 27.10
CA ASP A 25 -2.10 -4.57 27.51
C ASP A 25 -2.34 -3.40 28.48
N MET A 26 -1.42 -3.15 29.40
CA MET A 26 -1.48 -1.98 30.30
C MET A 26 -1.40 -0.66 29.53
N LEU A 27 -0.58 -0.58 28.49
CA LEU A 27 -0.40 0.63 27.68
C LEU A 27 -1.62 0.90 26.79
N ILE A 28 -2.28 -0.14 26.25
CA ILE A 28 -3.56 0.01 25.54
C ILE A 28 -4.66 0.48 26.49
N LYS A 29 -4.78 -0.12 27.69
CA LYS A 29 -5.75 0.33 28.69
C LYS A 29 -5.59 1.80 29.06
N LYS A 30 -4.35 2.30 29.07
CA LYS A 30 -4.03 3.70 29.32
C LYS A 30 -4.04 4.57 28.05
N SER A 31 -4.27 3.99 26.86
CA SER A 31 -4.22 4.67 25.56
C SER A 31 -2.93 5.48 25.33
N LEU A 32 -1.80 4.97 25.82
CA LEU A 32 -0.48 5.65 25.73
C LEU A 32 0.31 5.28 24.47
N ILE A 33 -0.22 4.40 23.63
CA ILE A 33 0.38 4.02 22.36
C ILE A 33 -0.25 4.91 21.29
N VAL A 34 0.59 5.54 20.46
CA VAL A 34 0.16 6.47 19.42
C VAL A 34 0.76 6.01 18.09
N CYS A 35 -0.03 6.08 17.03
CA CYS A 35 0.48 5.86 15.68
C CYS A 35 1.34 7.06 15.23
N SER A 36 2.61 6.83 14.91
CA SER A 36 3.54 7.88 14.45
C SER A 36 3.13 8.57 13.14
N GLU A 37 2.28 7.93 12.34
CA GLU A 37 1.84 8.43 11.03
C GLU A 37 0.60 9.34 11.13
N CYS A 38 -0.27 9.11 12.12
CA CYS A 38 -1.57 9.77 12.16
C CYS A 38 -2.05 10.24 13.54
N GLY A 39 -1.33 9.92 14.61
CA GLY A 39 -1.65 10.36 15.96
C GLY A 39 -2.81 9.63 16.63
N SER A 40 -3.41 8.60 16.00
CA SER A 40 -4.49 7.84 16.63
C SER A 40 -3.95 6.97 17.76
N THR A 41 -4.69 6.93 18.87
CA THR A 41 -4.46 6.09 20.06
C THR A 41 -5.21 4.76 20.01
N ASN A 42 -5.99 4.54 18.96
CA ASN A 42 -6.69 3.28 18.76
C ASN A 42 -5.83 2.36 17.89
N ILE A 43 -5.14 1.45 18.59
CA ILE A 43 -4.20 0.47 18.04
C ILE A 43 -4.71 -0.92 18.36
N THR A 44 -4.76 -1.77 17.34
CA THR A 44 -5.02 -3.22 17.47
C THR A 44 -3.76 -4.02 17.21
N LYS A 45 -3.64 -5.15 17.91
CA LYS A 45 -2.58 -6.14 17.68
C LYS A 45 -2.80 -6.77 16.30
N ALA A 46 -1.88 -6.56 15.37
CA ALA A 46 -1.94 -7.27 14.11
C ALA A 46 -1.49 -8.72 14.39
N ILE A 47 -2.45 -9.65 14.41
CA ILE A 47 -2.11 -11.07 14.50
C ILE A 47 -1.21 -11.40 13.30
N MET A 48 -0.02 -11.94 13.56
CA MET A 48 0.80 -12.58 12.53
C MET A 48 0.03 -13.80 12.05
N ALA A 49 -0.67 -13.68 10.93
CA ALA A 49 -1.29 -14.83 10.30
C ALA A 49 -0.17 -15.72 9.73
N PRO A 50 -0.05 -17.00 10.12
CA PRO A 50 0.73 -17.94 9.32
C PRO A 50 0.12 -17.94 7.92
N SER A 51 0.96 -17.91 6.90
CA SER A 51 0.52 -17.87 5.50
C SER A 51 -0.24 -19.16 5.17
N VAL A 52 -1.55 -19.17 5.42
CA VAL A 52 -2.44 -20.27 5.06
C VAL A 52 -3.10 -19.94 3.73
N SER A 53 -2.65 -20.60 2.67
CA SER A 53 -3.32 -20.61 1.38
C SER A 53 -4.58 -21.47 1.50
N THR A 54 -5.68 -20.91 1.98
CA THR A 54 -6.99 -21.57 1.93
C THR A 54 -7.72 -21.23 0.63
N SER A 55 -8.17 -22.27 -0.05
CA SER A 55 -8.86 -22.21 -1.33
C SER A 55 -10.35 -21.90 -1.13
N ARG A 56 -10.80 -20.69 -1.56
CA ARG A 56 -12.19 -20.25 -1.94
C ARG A 56 -13.24 -20.14 -0.79
N LYS A 57 -14.18 -19.18 -0.66
CA LYS A 57 -14.88 -18.16 -1.48
C LYS A 57 -15.29 -16.96 -0.56
N LYS A 58 -14.99 -15.70 -0.92
CA LYS A 58 -15.88 -14.66 -1.49
C LYS A 58 -16.68 -13.81 -0.46
N ASP A 59 -16.11 -12.68 -0.08
CA ASP A 59 -16.86 -11.41 0.02
C ASP A 59 -16.01 -10.33 -0.67
N GLU A 60 -16.63 -9.72 -1.70
CA GLU A 60 -16.13 -8.66 -2.59
C GLU A 60 -14.83 -8.95 -3.38
N PRO A 61 -14.95 -9.25 -4.69
CA PRO A 61 -13.80 -9.54 -5.53
C PRO A 61 -13.02 -8.24 -5.79
N ARG A 62 -11.80 -8.18 -5.27
CA ARG A 62 -10.65 -7.62 -5.98
C ARG A 62 -10.83 -8.00 -7.46
N LYS A 63 -11.21 -7.05 -8.32
CA LYS A 63 -11.33 -7.27 -9.77
C LYS A 63 -9.95 -7.61 -10.31
N GLU A 64 -9.64 -8.90 -10.25
CA GLU A 64 -8.58 -9.51 -11.01
C GLU A 64 -8.89 -9.30 -12.49
N ILE A 65 -8.05 -8.49 -13.13
CA ILE A 65 -7.29 -8.91 -14.32
C ILE A 65 -8.16 -9.66 -15.36
N GLN A 66 -9.21 -9.02 -15.86
CA GLN A 66 -9.84 -9.37 -17.15
C GLN A 66 -9.58 -8.31 -18.22
N THR A 67 -8.79 -7.29 -17.88
CA THR A 67 -8.54 -6.16 -18.77
C THR A 67 -7.25 -6.32 -19.59
N LYS A 68 -6.47 -7.40 -19.48
CA LYS A 68 -5.26 -7.55 -20.31
C LYS A 68 -5.56 -7.73 -21.82
N SER A 69 -6.71 -8.30 -22.18
CA SER A 69 -7.12 -8.47 -23.58
C SER A 69 -7.85 -7.25 -24.14
N LYS A 70 -8.69 -6.59 -23.34
CA LYS A 70 -9.38 -5.34 -23.76
C LYS A 70 -8.44 -4.15 -23.86
N ILE A 71 -7.57 -3.95 -22.86
CA ILE A 71 -6.57 -2.87 -22.87
C ILE A 71 -5.67 -2.94 -24.11
N LYS A 72 -5.32 -4.15 -24.60
CA LYS A 72 -4.50 -4.29 -25.81
C LYS A 72 -5.22 -3.81 -27.08
N ASN A 73 -6.52 -4.08 -27.19
CA ASN A 73 -7.33 -3.68 -28.33
C ASN A 73 -7.56 -2.16 -28.30
N ASP A 74 -7.87 -1.61 -27.12
CA ASP A 74 -8.08 -0.17 -26.94
C ASP A 74 -6.77 0.62 -27.18
N ILE A 75 -5.61 0.11 -26.75
CA ILE A 75 -4.28 0.72 -27.03
C ILE A 75 -3.95 0.67 -28.53
N LEU A 76 -4.31 -0.41 -29.24
CA LEU A 76 -4.06 -0.53 -30.67
C LEU A 76 -4.93 0.44 -31.49
N GLU A 77 -6.14 0.72 -31.01
CA GLU A 77 -7.06 1.68 -31.61
C GLU A 77 -6.62 3.13 -31.37
N LEU A 78 -6.16 3.45 -30.16
CA LEU A 78 -5.61 4.77 -29.82
C LEU A 78 -4.31 5.09 -30.58
N LYS A 79 -3.46 4.10 -30.86
CA LYS A 79 -2.23 4.32 -31.66
C LYS A 79 -2.52 4.73 -33.11
N LYS A 80 -3.63 4.28 -33.70
CA LYS A 80 -4.02 4.69 -35.06
C LYS A 80 -4.44 6.16 -35.10
N LEU A 81 -5.07 6.66 -34.03
CA LEU A 81 -5.52 8.05 -33.92
C LEU A 81 -4.40 9.04 -33.60
N ILE A 82 -3.25 8.58 -33.10
CA ILE A 82 -2.08 9.44 -32.80
C ILE A 82 -1.26 9.69 -34.08
N ASP A 83 -1.33 8.79 -35.08
CA ASP A 83 -0.67 8.92 -36.38
C ASP A 83 -1.31 10.03 -37.24
N ASP A 84 -2.59 10.35 -37.02
CA ASP A 84 -3.33 11.44 -37.68
C ASP A 84 -2.98 12.85 -37.17
N GLY A 85 -1.81 13.02 -36.54
CA GLY A 85 -1.16 14.32 -36.43
C GLY A 85 -1.46 15.09 -35.16
N ILE A 86 -1.11 14.54 -33.99
CA ILE A 86 -0.71 15.40 -32.87
C ILE A 86 0.76 15.76 -33.08
N PRO A 87 1.10 17.00 -33.44
CA PRO A 87 2.49 17.45 -33.46
C PRO A 87 2.99 17.44 -32.02
N VAL A 88 3.67 16.37 -31.64
CA VAL A 88 4.43 16.31 -30.40
C VAL A 88 5.51 17.40 -30.52
N MET A 89 5.30 18.50 -29.80
CA MET A 89 6.35 19.51 -29.63
C MET A 89 7.57 18.81 -29.05
N PRO A 90 8.77 19.03 -29.61
CA PRO A 90 9.98 18.52 -29.00
C PRO A 90 10.09 19.11 -27.61
N LEU A 91 10.12 18.25 -26.59
CA LEU A 91 10.36 18.64 -25.21
C LEU A 91 11.61 19.54 -25.16
N PRO A 92 11.58 20.67 -24.44
CA PRO A 92 12.75 21.52 -24.34
C PRO A 92 13.88 20.72 -23.69
N PHE A 93 15.02 20.65 -24.40
CA PHE A 93 16.24 19.99 -23.94
C PHE A 93 16.58 20.46 -22.52
N LEU A 94 16.43 19.59 -21.52
CA LEU A 94 16.97 19.85 -20.20
C LEU A 94 18.50 19.78 -20.29
N PRO A 95 19.24 20.80 -19.81
CA PRO A 95 20.70 20.77 -19.83
C PRO A 95 21.24 19.66 -18.93
N ALA A 96 22.29 18.98 -19.40
CA ALA A 96 22.91 17.87 -18.70
C ALA A 96 23.45 18.30 -17.33
N LYS A 97 23.08 17.54 -16.29
CA LYS A 97 23.60 17.70 -14.93
C LYS A 97 25.12 17.45 -14.94
N LYS A 98 25.93 18.52 -14.80
CA LYS A 98 27.37 18.39 -14.56
C LYS A 98 27.59 17.82 -13.17
N THR A 99 28.25 16.67 -13.11
CA THR A 99 28.83 16.13 -11.88
C THR A 99 30.27 16.64 -11.79
N ASN A 100 30.53 17.54 -10.84
CA ASN A 100 31.80 17.63 -10.13
C ASN A 100 31.53 18.20 -8.74
#